data_AF-A0A2M7BD12-F1
#
_entry.id   AF-A0A2M7BD12-F1
#
_cell.length_a   1.000
_cell.length_b   1.000
_cell.length_c   1.000
_cell.angle_alpha   90.00
_cell.angle_beta   90.00
_cell.angle_gamma   90.00
#
_symmetry.space_group_name_H-M   'P 1'
#
loop_
_entity.id
_entity.type
_entity.pdbx_description
1 polymer ?
#
loop_
_entity_poly.entity_id
_entity_poly.type
_entity_poly.pdbx_seq_one_letter_code
_entity_poly.pdbx_strand_id
1 'polypeptide(L)'
;AVAKKIFDLKNENDALSWKDFAVLVRANNHVDPFIKAFVRRGAPYQFLGPGILFRQPEVKDLIAYLSVLSNFEDSVAMYRLLAMDFWGISGRDLALIINYGRKNNLSIFEAGEKVLKDESVVIADKTKETLKKLMEMIYRHLNLVKKETAGQILYFFLEDSGLLKQLTNYKTAADERKVQNIAKFFDKLKTYEVEHEDASVYAVVDFVNLSLELGESPLASDLDWFGNDAVNILTVHSAKGLEFPVVFLVNLVDQRFPTNERREQIPIPEELIKEVLPQGDFHLEEERRLFYVGMTRARDRLFLTGANFYGEGKREKKVSVFVKEALGNIKNQISNIKNKENQLSIFDFKPTTEVKLPTSSFQLPTSVPISYLSYSQIETFNTCPLQYKYRYLLRIPTPPSAAASFGETIHETMKDFYQRAIAGQKPTKEDLVKILSENWSPSGYPSKAHEEKYKKEGEKILSEFFEKSFNPKNVPLTLEQVFSVKISPTLKVGGRIDRIDRVKRDSGREEIEIIDYKTGKSPTKKDVEEDLQLTLYALAATDGTLTYMGIFKKTPQPEEVKISFYFFDNQEKISSFRKKEDFPKIKEELIKKAEEISRSTFSPTPGKLCDFCEFKLICEAWS
;
A
#
# COMPACT_ATOMS: atom_id res chain seq x y z
N ALA A 1 10.01 27.80 -18.37
CA ALA A 1 10.24 28.97 -19.24
C ALA A 1 8.93 29.60 -19.71
N VAL A 2 8.07 28.87 -20.45
CA VAL A 2 6.78 29.36 -20.99
C VAL A 2 5.93 30.09 -19.96
N ALA A 3 5.57 29.42 -18.86
CA ALA A 3 4.81 30.06 -17.78
C ALA A 3 5.50 31.31 -17.22
N LYS A 4 6.83 31.42 -17.26
CA LYS A 4 7.55 32.59 -16.73
C LYS A 4 7.31 33.77 -17.65
N LYS A 5 7.48 33.55 -18.95
CA LYS A 5 7.30 34.60 -19.94
C LYS A 5 5.85 35.07 -20.02
N ILE A 6 4.87 34.18 -19.83
CA ILE A 6 3.46 34.59 -19.74
C ILE A 6 3.25 35.55 -18.55
N PHE A 7 3.76 35.20 -17.36
CA PHE A 7 3.72 36.10 -16.19
C PHE A 7 4.45 37.43 -16.45
N ASP A 8 5.65 37.37 -17.03
CA ASP A 8 6.43 38.58 -17.35
C ASP A 8 5.64 39.49 -18.32
N LEU A 9 5.03 38.92 -19.37
CA LEU A 9 4.23 39.66 -20.35
C LEU A 9 2.94 40.26 -19.75
N LYS A 10 2.30 39.53 -18.84
CA LYS A 10 1.13 40.04 -18.11
C LYS A 10 1.52 41.20 -17.19
N ASN A 11 2.66 41.11 -16.50
CA ASN A 11 3.15 42.17 -15.62
C ASN A 11 3.70 43.38 -16.38
N GLU A 12 4.21 43.18 -17.61
CA GLU A 12 4.68 44.26 -18.49
C GLU A 12 3.52 45.06 -19.11
N ASN A 13 2.33 44.46 -19.24
CA ASN A 13 1.19 45.08 -19.90
C ASN A 13 -0.15 44.68 -19.24
N ASP A 14 -0.67 45.56 -18.39
CA ASP A 14 -1.94 45.37 -17.66
C ASP A 14 -3.18 45.21 -18.57
N ALA A 15 -3.07 45.55 -19.87
CA ALA A 15 -4.15 45.35 -20.82
C ALA A 15 -4.34 43.89 -21.25
N LEU A 16 -3.34 43.01 -21.03
CA LEU A 16 -3.42 41.59 -21.38
C LEU A 16 -4.04 40.78 -20.24
N SER A 17 -5.20 40.18 -20.51
CA SER A 17 -5.83 39.26 -19.57
C SER A 17 -5.32 37.83 -19.80
N TRP A 18 -5.53 36.92 -18.84
CA TRP A 18 -5.06 35.53 -18.97
C TRP A 18 -5.65 34.82 -20.18
N LYS A 19 -6.89 35.17 -20.58
CA LYS A 19 -7.57 34.60 -21.76
C LYS A 19 -6.88 34.89 -23.09
N ASP A 20 -6.05 35.94 -23.13
CA ASP A 20 -5.35 36.39 -24.34
C ASP A 20 -4.12 35.53 -24.67
N PHE A 21 -3.75 34.63 -23.75
CA PHE A 21 -2.62 33.71 -23.92
C PHE A 21 -3.11 32.31 -24.29
N ALA A 22 -2.50 31.73 -25.34
CA ALA A 22 -2.69 30.34 -25.71
C ALA A 22 -1.38 29.54 -25.75
N VAL A 23 -1.42 28.30 -25.29
CA VAL A 23 -0.33 27.31 -25.37
C VAL A 23 -0.79 26.17 -26.26
N LEU A 24 -0.19 26.07 -27.44
CA LEU A 24 -0.53 25.06 -28.45
C LEU A 24 0.42 23.87 -28.37
N VAL A 25 -0.14 22.69 -28.07
CA VAL A 25 0.59 21.42 -28.01
C VAL A 25 0.27 20.53 -29.22
N ARG A 26 1.24 19.74 -29.69
CA ARG A 26 0.99 18.76 -30.77
C ARG A 26 0.15 17.55 -30.32
N ALA A 27 0.29 17.11 -29.07
CA ALA A 27 -0.36 15.92 -28.53
C ALA A 27 -0.91 16.18 -27.11
N ASN A 28 -2.04 15.54 -26.75
CA ASN A 28 -2.73 15.74 -25.47
C ASN A 28 -1.86 15.37 -24.25
N ASN A 29 -1.05 14.31 -24.36
CA ASN A 29 -0.14 13.90 -23.28
C ASN A 29 1.03 14.87 -23.04
N HIS A 30 1.20 15.90 -23.89
CA HIS A 30 2.23 16.93 -23.71
C HIS A 30 1.77 18.08 -22.81
N VAL A 31 0.52 18.06 -22.34
CA VAL A 31 -0.13 19.16 -21.61
C VAL A 31 0.30 19.19 -20.13
N ASP A 32 0.42 18.03 -19.49
CA ASP A 32 0.60 17.90 -18.03
C ASP A 32 1.76 18.73 -17.45
N PRO A 33 2.96 18.81 -18.08
CA PRO A 33 4.05 19.63 -17.56
C PRO A 33 3.70 21.13 -17.49
N PHE A 34 2.90 21.62 -18.44
CA PHE A 34 2.49 23.03 -18.49
C PHE A 34 1.43 23.31 -17.42
N ILE A 35 0.44 22.43 -17.26
CA ILE A 35 -0.55 22.51 -16.19
C ILE A 35 0.14 22.60 -14.82
N LYS A 36 1.06 21.67 -14.53
CA LYS A 36 1.81 21.67 -13.26
C LYS A 36 2.60 22.98 -13.05
N ALA A 37 3.16 23.55 -14.12
CA ALA A 37 3.89 24.81 -14.04
C ALA A 37 2.98 26.02 -13.77
N PHE A 38 1.75 26.04 -14.31
CA PHE A 38 0.77 27.10 -14.03
C PHE A 38 0.23 26.99 -12.60
N VAL A 39 -0.11 25.79 -12.14
CA VAL A 39 -0.54 25.52 -10.76
C VAL A 39 0.49 26.02 -9.75
N ARG A 40 1.77 25.66 -9.94
CA ARG A 40 2.87 26.07 -9.04
C ARG A 40 3.05 27.59 -8.93
N ARG A 41 2.59 28.35 -9.92
CA ARG A 41 2.71 29.81 -9.95
C ARG A 41 1.40 30.54 -9.70
N GLY A 42 0.30 29.81 -9.47
CA GLY A 42 -1.02 30.40 -9.28
C GLY A 42 -1.58 31.09 -10.53
N ALA A 43 -1.14 30.71 -11.74
CA ALA A 43 -1.79 31.19 -12.96
C ALA A 43 -3.06 30.38 -13.23
N PRO A 44 -4.22 31.03 -13.47
CA PRO A 44 -5.42 30.35 -13.93
C PRO A 44 -5.16 29.79 -15.33
N TYR A 45 -5.53 28.54 -15.55
CA TYR A 45 -5.39 27.85 -16.84
C TYR A 45 -6.66 27.07 -17.15
N GLN A 46 -6.91 26.88 -18.44
CA GLN A 46 -7.99 26.05 -18.96
C GLN A 46 -7.45 25.15 -20.05
N PHE A 47 -7.72 23.85 -19.96
CA PHE A 47 -7.36 22.89 -21.00
C PHE A 47 -8.58 22.62 -21.89
N LEU A 48 -8.46 22.91 -23.18
CA LEU A 48 -9.47 22.70 -24.21
C LEU A 48 -9.00 21.55 -25.10
N GLY A 49 -9.23 20.32 -24.63
CA GLY A 49 -8.91 19.08 -25.34
C GLY A 49 -10.14 18.20 -25.56
N PRO A 50 -9.98 16.99 -26.15
CA PRO A 50 -11.05 16.02 -26.20
C PRO A 50 -11.55 15.77 -24.77
N GLY A 51 -12.85 15.53 -24.67
CA GLY A 51 -13.60 15.81 -23.46
C GLY A 51 -13.04 15.16 -22.19
N ILE A 52 -13.33 15.81 -21.06
CA ILE A 52 -12.75 15.48 -19.75
C ILE A 52 -13.82 15.14 -18.73
N LEU A 53 -15.04 14.84 -19.17
CA LEU A 53 -16.19 14.62 -18.30
C LEU A 53 -15.94 13.49 -17.30
N PHE A 54 -15.45 12.33 -17.75
CA PHE A 54 -15.15 11.18 -16.89
C PHE A 54 -13.99 11.44 -15.93
N ARG A 55 -13.21 12.51 -16.17
CA ARG A 55 -12.12 12.92 -15.29
C ARG A 55 -12.56 13.84 -14.17
N GLN A 56 -13.76 14.42 -14.27
CA GLN A 56 -14.28 15.34 -13.26
C GLN A 56 -14.54 14.63 -11.93
N PRO A 57 -14.22 15.25 -10.78
CA PRO A 57 -14.34 14.63 -9.46
C PRO A 57 -15.72 13.99 -9.20
N GLU A 58 -16.78 14.73 -9.48
CA GLU A 58 -18.18 14.42 -9.29
C GLU A 58 -18.66 13.31 -10.23
N VAL A 59 -18.09 13.19 -11.43
CA VAL A 59 -18.39 12.08 -12.33
C VAL A 59 -17.63 10.82 -11.92
N LYS A 60 -16.37 10.96 -11.47
CA LYS A 60 -15.60 9.85 -10.88
C LYS A 60 -16.30 9.25 -9.66
N ASP A 61 -16.98 10.08 -8.88
CA ASP A 61 -17.73 9.66 -7.71
C ASP A 61 -18.89 8.73 -8.10
N LEU A 62 -19.62 9.06 -9.18
CA LEU A 62 -20.67 8.21 -9.73
C LEU A 62 -20.11 6.94 -10.38
N ILE A 63 -19.03 7.05 -11.15
CA ILE A 63 -18.34 5.89 -11.75
C ILE A 63 -17.88 4.94 -10.64
N ALA A 64 -17.23 5.45 -9.59
CA ALA A 64 -16.77 4.64 -8.47
C ALA A 64 -17.92 3.91 -7.78
N TYR A 65 -19.09 4.54 -7.64
CA TYR A 65 -20.27 3.87 -7.08
C TYR A 65 -20.73 2.68 -7.95
N LEU A 66 -20.79 2.85 -9.27
CA LEU A 66 -21.10 1.76 -10.20
C LEU A 66 -20.02 0.66 -10.17
N SER A 67 -18.74 1.04 -10.11
CA SER A 67 -17.62 0.09 -10.03
C SER A 67 -17.70 -0.78 -8.78
N VAL A 68 -18.05 -0.22 -7.61
CA VAL A 68 -18.26 -1.00 -6.37
C VAL A 68 -19.41 -1.99 -6.53
N LEU A 69 -20.50 -1.60 -7.19
CA LEU A 69 -21.62 -2.51 -7.45
C LEU A 69 -21.28 -3.64 -8.44
N SER A 70 -20.34 -3.39 -9.35
CA SER A 70 -19.83 -4.40 -10.29
C SER A 70 -18.81 -5.35 -9.64
N ASN A 71 -17.97 -4.84 -8.73
CA ASN A 71 -16.89 -5.60 -8.11
C ASN A 71 -16.55 -5.10 -6.69
N PHE A 72 -16.90 -5.87 -5.65
CA PHE A 72 -16.58 -5.51 -4.25
C PHE A 72 -15.11 -5.64 -3.88
N GLU A 73 -14.30 -6.29 -4.72
CA GLU A 73 -12.85 -6.37 -4.52
C GLU A 73 -12.15 -5.08 -4.99
N ASP A 74 -12.82 -4.22 -5.76
CA ASP A 74 -12.29 -2.94 -6.20
C ASP A 74 -12.18 -1.95 -5.03
N SER A 75 -11.07 -2.07 -4.33
CA SER A 75 -10.72 -1.21 -3.20
C SER A 75 -10.41 0.22 -3.64
N VAL A 76 -10.08 0.49 -4.91
CA VAL A 76 -9.81 1.85 -5.39
C VAL A 76 -11.13 2.62 -5.53
N ALA A 77 -12.12 1.99 -6.14
CA ALA A 77 -13.48 2.54 -6.24
C ALA A 77 -14.10 2.71 -4.86
N MET A 78 -13.99 1.72 -3.97
CA MET A 78 -14.52 1.81 -2.61
C MET A 78 -13.83 2.91 -1.78
N TYR A 79 -12.50 3.06 -1.90
CA TYR A 79 -11.78 4.17 -1.26
C TYR A 79 -12.28 5.52 -1.75
N ARG A 80 -12.46 5.68 -3.07
CA ARG A 80 -12.99 6.92 -3.66
C ARG A 80 -14.37 7.25 -3.12
N LEU A 81 -15.24 6.25 -3.00
CA LEU A 81 -16.60 6.40 -2.46
C LEU A 81 -16.59 6.82 -0.98
N LEU A 82 -15.76 6.21 -0.15
CA LEU A 82 -15.64 6.59 1.27
C LEU A 82 -14.97 7.97 1.47
N ALA A 83 -14.06 8.34 0.58
CA ALA A 83 -13.33 9.60 0.64
C ALA A 83 -14.11 10.81 0.08
N MET A 84 -15.37 10.64 -0.35
CA MET A 84 -16.18 11.76 -0.81
C MET A 84 -16.38 12.77 0.35
N ASP A 85 -16.15 14.05 0.06
CA ASP A 85 -16.31 15.14 1.03
C ASP A 85 -17.72 15.15 1.66
N PHE A 86 -18.72 14.68 0.92
CA PHE A 86 -20.11 14.56 1.35
C PHE A 86 -20.27 13.74 2.64
N TRP A 87 -19.55 12.63 2.78
CA TRP A 87 -19.66 11.76 3.95
C TRP A 87 -18.99 12.36 5.18
N GLY A 88 -17.99 13.23 4.97
CA GLY A 88 -17.20 13.84 6.04
C GLY A 88 -16.46 12.81 6.90
N ILE A 89 -16.03 11.69 6.32
CA ILE A 89 -15.22 10.67 7.01
C ILE A 89 -13.80 11.22 7.20
N SER A 90 -13.30 11.16 8.43
CA SER A 90 -11.96 11.66 8.72
C SER A 90 -10.87 10.78 8.07
N GLY A 91 -9.76 11.38 7.63
CA GLY A 91 -8.63 10.61 7.08
C GLY A 91 -8.06 9.59 8.07
N ARG A 92 -8.21 9.83 9.38
CA ARG A 92 -7.85 8.87 10.44
C ARG A 92 -8.77 7.65 10.42
N ASP A 93 -10.08 7.84 10.40
CA ASP A 93 -11.04 6.72 10.38
C ASP A 93 -10.89 5.91 9.09
N LEU A 94 -10.70 6.58 7.96
CA LEU A 94 -10.46 5.93 6.67
C LEU A 94 -9.18 5.08 6.71
N ALA A 95 -8.09 5.60 7.30
CA ALA A 95 -6.87 4.84 7.51
C ALA A 95 -7.06 3.63 8.44
N LEU A 96 -7.89 3.74 9.48
CA LEU A 96 -8.22 2.62 10.37
C LEU A 96 -8.96 1.50 9.63
N ILE A 97 -9.95 1.85 8.80
CA ILE A 97 -10.69 0.88 7.98
C ILE A 97 -9.75 0.17 6.99
N ILE A 98 -8.88 0.93 6.31
CA ILE A 98 -7.89 0.36 5.38
C ILE A 98 -6.90 -0.56 6.09
N ASN A 99 -6.40 -0.14 7.25
CA ASN A 99 -5.46 -0.94 8.03
C ASN A 99 -6.12 -2.21 8.56
N TYR A 100 -7.39 -2.14 8.96
CA TYR A 100 -8.17 -3.32 9.34
C TYR A 100 -8.33 -4.28 8.16
N GLY A 101 -8.66 -3.78 6.97
CA GLY A 101 -8.73 -4.58 5.75
C GLY A 101 -7.40 -5.27 5.44
N ARG A 102 -6.29 -4.52 5.47
CA ARG A 102 -4.94 -5.07 5.26
C ARG A 102 -4.55 -6.11 6.30
N LYS A 103 -4.85 -5.87 7.59
CA LYS A 103 -4.52 -6.81 8.66
C LYS A 103 -5.26 -8.14 8.52
N ASN A 104 -6.45 -8.12 7.92
CA ASN A 104 -7.32 -9.28 7.78
C ASN A 104 -7.40 -9.81 6.34
N ASN A 105 -6.58 -9.29 5.41
CA ASN A 105 -6.63 -9.60 3.97
C ASN A 105 -8.03 -9.48 3.33
N LEU A 106 -8.75 -8.42 3.69
CA LEU A 106 -10.09 -8.11 3.21
C LEU A 106 -10.07 -6.95 2.21
N SER A 107 -11.04 -6.92 1.30
CA SER A 107 -11.29 -5.71 0.50
C SER A 107 -11.76 -4.56 1.41
N ILE A 108 -11.67 -3.31 0.94
CA ILE A 108 -12.16 -2.17 1.73
C ILE A 108 -13.67 -2.28 1.99
N PHE A 109 -14.42 -2.89 1.07
CA PHE A 109 -15.84 -3.15 1.25
C PHE A 109 -16.08 -4.12 2.42
N GLU A 110 -15.46 -5.30 2.39
CA GLU A 110 -15.56 -6.31 3.45
C GLU A 110 -15.04 -5.79 4.80
N ALA A 111 -13.96 -4.99 4.77
CA ALA A 111 -13.42 -4.33 5.95
C ALA A 111 -14.44 -3.37 6.57
N GLY A 112 -15.11 -2.56 5.74
CA GLY A 112 -16.18 -1.67 6.19
C GLY A 112 -17.32 -2.41 6.86
N GLU A 113 -17.74 -3.56 6.32
CA GLU A 113 -18.78 -4.39 6.93
C GLU A 113 -18.37 -4.99 8.29
N LYS A 114 -17.15 -5.52 8.37
CA LYS A 114 -16.67 -6.16 9.60
C LYS A 114 -16.38 -5.15 10.70
N VAL A 115 -15.85 -3.97 10.36
CA VAL A 115 -15.61 -2.87 11.34
C VAL A 115 -16.91 -2.42 12.02
N LEU A 116 -18.07 -2.56 11.38
CA LEU A 116 -19.37 -2.28 12.01
C LEU A 116 -19.76 -3.29 13.09
N LYS A 117 -19.23 -4.53 13.02
CA LYS A 117 -19.53 -5.63 13.96
C LYS A 117 -18.44 -5.80 15.02
N ASP A 118 -17.23 -5.35 14.72
CA ASP A 118 -16.04 -5.56 15.55
C ASP A 118 -15.78 -4.34 16.45
N GLU A 119 -15.97 -4.51 17.76
CA GLU A 119 -15.74 -3.46 18.76
C GLU A 119 -14.25 -3.12 18.95
N SER A 120 -13.32 -3.93 18.42
CA SER A 120 -11.88 -3.70 18.55
C SER A 120 -11.38 -2.47 17.78
N VAL A 121 -12.13 -2.00 16.78
CA VAL A 121 -11.77 -0.84 15.97
C VAL A 121 -12.55 0.39 16.42
N VAL A 122 -11.85 1.32 17.05
CA VAL A 122 -12.43 2.58 17.52
C VAL A 122 -12.43 3.62 16.39
N ILE A 123 -13.52 3.64 15.62
CA ILE A 123 -13.86 4.75 14.71
C ILE A 123 -14.96 5.62 15.31
N ALA A 124 -15.04 6.89 14.88
CA ALA A 124 -16.07 7.82 15.32
C ALA A 124 -17.49 7.29 15.03
N ASP A 125 -18.44 7.55 15.93
CA ASP A 125 -19.83 7.07 15.81
C ASP A 125 -20.51 7.60 14.54
N LYS A 126 -20.22 8.85 14.16
CA LYS A 126 -20.67 9.42 12.87
C LYS A 126 -20.19 8.58 11.69
N THR A 127 -18.93 8.13 11.70
CA THR A 127 -18.39 7.28 10.64
C THR A 127 -19.07 5.92 10.62
N LYS A 128 -19.38 5.33 11.78
CA LYS A 128 -20.13 4.07 11.88
C LYS A 128 -21.53 4.20 11.27
N GLU A 129 -22.26 5.26 11.61
CA GLU A 129 -23.59 5.52 11.06
C GLU A 129 -23.55 5.71 9.54
N THR A 130 -22.60 6.48 9.04
CA THR A 130 -22.42 6.70 7.60
C THR A 130 -22.08 5.41 6.87
N LEU A 131 -21.14 4.61 7.39
CA LEU A 131 -20.81 3.30 6.83
C LEU A 131 -22.03 2.38 6.81
N LYS A 132 -22.79 2.30 7.90
CA LYS A 132 -24.00 1.48 7.96
C LYS A 132 -25.01 1.88 6.89
N LYS A 133 -25.30 3.18 6.75
CA LYS A 133 -26.21 3.70 5.72
C LYS A 133 -25.70 3.37 4.31
N LEU A 134 -24.41 3.55 4.06
CA LEU A 134 -23.79 3.25 2.78
C LEU A 134 -23.88 1.77 2.42
N MET A 135 -23.62 0.87 3.39
CA MET A 135 -23.72 -0.57 3.18
C MET A 135 -25.16 -1.01 2.93
N GLU A 136 -26.12 -0.52 3.71
CA GLU A 136 -27.55 -0.79 3.50
C GLU A 136 -28.01 -0.33 2.10
N MET A 137 -27.56 0.84 1.67
CA MET A 137 -27.83 1.37 0.33
C MET A 137 -27.21 0.52 -0.77
N ILE A 138 -25.95 0.10 -0.63
CA ILE A 138 -25.28 -0.79 -1.60
C ILE A 138 -26.04 -2.11 -1.70
N TYR A 139 -26.38 -2.76 -0.59
CA TYR A 139 -27.18 -4.00 -0.59
C TYR A 139 -28.55 -3.85 -1.24
N ARG A 140 -29.23 -2.73 -1.00
CA ARG A 140 -30.50 -2.41 -1.67
C ARG A 140 -30.30 -2.29 -3.18
N HIS A 141 -29.32 -1.51 -3.62
CA HIS A 141 -29.07 -1.27 -5.04
C HIS A 141 -28.61 -2.53 -5.78
N LEU A 142 -27.85 -3.42 -5.15
CA LEU A 142 -27.48 -4.73 -5.73
C LEU A 142 -28.69 -5.59 -6.10
N ASN A 143 -29.77 -5.55 -5.30
CA ASN A 143 -31.00 -6.26 -5.62
C ASN A 143 -31.74 -5.65 -6.83
N LEU A 144 -31.52 -4.36 -7.10
CA LEU A 144 -32.11 -3.63 -8.22
C LEU A 144 -31.29 -3.77 -9.52
N VAL A 145 -29.98 -4.05 -9.44
CA VAL A 145 -29.09 -4.21 -10.63
C VAL A 145 -29.63 -5.24 -11.64
N LYS A 146 -30.40 -6.24 -11.19
CA LYS A 146 -30.99 -7.26 -12.09
C LYS A 146 -32.20 -6.76 -12.90
N LYS A 147 -32.76 -5.60 -12.55
CA LYS A 147 -34.04 -5.09 -13.09
C LYS A 147 -33.91 -3.71 -13.70
N GLU A 148 -33.03 -2.88 -13.15
CA GLU A 148 -32.89 -1.46 -13.47
C GLU A 148 -31.58 -1.21 -14.24
N THR A 149 -31.55 -0.15 -15.05
CA THR A 149 -30.36 0.27 -15.79
C THR A 149 -29.34 0.96 -14.88
N ALA A 150 -28.09 1.08 -15.34
CA ALA A 150 -27.05 1.80 -14.59
C ALA A 150 -27.42 3.26 -14.30
N GLY A 151 -28.11 3.94 -15.23
CA GLY A 151 -28.60 5.30 -15.05
C GLY A 151 -29.63 5.39 -13.91
N GLN A 152 -30.58 4.46 -13.86
CA GLN A 152 -31.58 4.39 -12.79
C GLN A 152 -30.93 4.11 -11.42
N ILE A 153 -29.96 3.19 -11.36
CA ILE A 153 -29.23 2.89 -10.13
C ILE A 153 -28.48 4.13 -9.61
N LEU A 154 -27.85 4.92 -10.49
CA LEU A 154 -27.21 6.17 -10.11
C LEU A 154 -28.21 7.23 -9.62
N TYR A 155 -29.39 7.28 -10.21
CA TYR A 155 -30.46 8.16 -9.73
C TYR A 155 -30.86 7.78 -8.29
N PHE A 156 -31.10 6.50 -8.02
CA PHE A 156 -31.41 6.03 -6.66
C PHE A 156 -30.26 6.29 -5.68
N PHE A 157 -29.00 6.17 -6.12
CA PHE A 157 -27.84 6.57 -5.31
C PHE A 157 -27.87 8.05 -4.93
N LEU A 158 -28.12 8.95 -5.89
CA LEU A 158 -28.21 10.39 -5.61
C LEU A 158 -29.38 10.73 -4.68
N GLU A 159 -30.50 10.01 -4.80
CA GLU A 159 -31.69 10.17 -3.96
C GLU A 159 -31.46 9.65 -2.52
N ASP A 160 -31.08 8.38 -2.37
CA ASP A 160 -30.91 7.69 -1.08
C ASP A 160 -29.75 8.28 -0.26
N SER A 161 -28.67 8.74 -0.93
CA SER A 161 -27.57 9.44 -0.26
C SER A 161 -27.96 10.83 0.22
N GLY A 162 -28.98 11.46 -0.38
CA GLY A 162 -29.35 12.85 -0.16
C GLY A 162 -28.56 13.87 -0.98
N LEU A 163 -27.64 13.41 -1.85
CA LEU A 163 -26.87 14.27 -2.76
C LEU A 163 -27.78 15.08 -3.69
N LEU A 164 -28.90 14.51 -4.12
CA LEU A 164 -29.85 15.18 -5.02
C LEU A 164 -30.40 16.50 -4.42
N LYS A 165 -30.61 16.56 -3.10
CA LYS A 165 -31.04 17.79 -2.40
C LYS A 165 -29.95 18.86 -2.36
N GLN A 166 -28.68 18.45 -2.32
CA GLN A 166 -27.55 19.37 -2.38
C GLN A 166 -27.34 19.89 -3.80
N LEU A 167 -27.52 19.02 -4.80
CA LEU A 167 -27.40 19.38 -6.22
C LEU A 167 -28.50 20.35 -6.67
N THR A 168 -29.69 20.33 -6.07
CA THR A 168 -30.77 21.26 -6.40
C THR A 168 -30.66 22.64 -5.72
N ASN A 169 -29.81 22.78 -4.69
CA ASN A 169 -29.65 24.02 -3.91
C ASN A 169 -28.24 24.62 -4.07
N TYR A 170 -27.79 24.78 -5.31
CA TYR A 170 -26.48 25.36 -5.61
C TYR A 170 -26.48 26.88 -5.40
N LYS A 171 -25.43 27.40 -4.77
CA LYS A 171 -25.26 28.85 -4.49
C LYS A 171 -24.09 29.48 -5.23
N THR A 172 -23.19 28.66 -5.79
CA THR A 172 -21.96 29.10 -6.44
C THR A 172 -21.89 28.62 -7.87
N ALA A 173 -21.19 29.36 -8.73
CA ALA A 173 -20.92 28.94 -10.12
C ALA A 173 -20.15 27.61 -10.20
N ALA A 174 -19.37 27.26 -9.18
CA ALA A 174 -18.67 25.98 -9.10
C ALA A 174 -19.64 24.82 -8.86
N ASP A 175 -20.67 25.02 -8.03
CA ASP A 175 -21.68 24.00 -7.76
C ASP A 175 -22.61 23.81 -8.96
N GLU A 176 -22.96 24.90 -9.67
CA GLU A 176 -23.71 24.83 -10.93
C GLU A 176 -22.98 23.96 -11.97
N ARG A 177 -21.66 24.16 -12.14
CA ARG A 177 -20.82 23.34 -13.03
C ARG A 177 -20.86 21.85 -12.68
N LYS A 178 -20.83 21.50 -11.39
CA LYS A 178 -20.93 20.09 -10.94
C LYS A 178 -22.26 19.48 -11.37
N VAL A 179 -23.37 20.19 -11.14
CA VAL A 179 -24.72 19.73 -11.50
C VAL A 179 -24.83 19.51 -13.00
N GLN A 180 -24.31 20.43 -13.81
CA GLN A 180 -24.32 20.29 -15.27
C GLN A 180 -23.43 19.15 -15.77
N ASN A 181 -22.26 18.92 -15.15
CA ASN A 181 -21.41 17.77 -15.45
C ASN A 181 -22.14 16.45 -15.15
N ILE A 182 -22.81 16.36 -14.00
CA ILE A 182 -23.62 15.20 -13.66
C ILE A 182 -24.75 15.01 -14.69
N ALA A 183 -25.49 16.07 -15.03
CA ALA A 183 -26.55 16.00 -16.05
C ALA A 183 -26.04 15.49 -17.41
N LYS A 184 -24.91 16.01 -17.90
CA LYS A 184 -24.26 15.53 -19.13
C LYS A 184 -23.85 14.05 -19.04
N PHE A 185 -23.45 13.58 -17.86
CA PHE A 185 -23.13 12.17 -17.66
C PHE A 185 -24.40 11.31 -17.77
N PHE A 186 -25.51 11.73 -17.17
CA PHE A 186 -26.81 11.07 -17.32
C PHE A 186 -27.32 11.08 -18.77
N ASP A 187 -27.16 12.18 -19.49
CA ASP A 187 -27.50 12.24 -20.92
C ASP A 187 -26.71 11.21 -21.73
N LYS A 188 -25.41 11.04 -21.42
CA LYS A 188 -24.58 10.04 -22.07
C LYS A 188 -25.01 8.61 -21.74
N LEU A 189 -25.39 8.34 -20.50
CA LEU A 189 -25.95 7.04 -20.10
C LEU A 189 -27.28 6.77 -20.81
N LYS A 190 -28.13 7.78 -20.96
CA LYS A 190 -29.38 7.66 -21.71
C LYS A 190 -29.14 7.39 -23.20
N THR A 191 -28.14 8.02 -23.81
CA THR A 191 -27.73 7.69 -25.18
C THR A 191 -27.24 6.24 -25.27
N TYR A 192 -26.41 5.81 -24.31
CA TYR A 192 -25.92 4.43 -24.26
C TYR A 192 -27.06 3.41 -24.14
N GLU A 193 -28.05 3.68 -23.30
CA GLU A 193 -29.28 2.87 -23.12
C GLU A 193 -30.12 2.74 -24.40
N VAL A 194 -30.10 3.74 -25.27
CA VAL A 194 -30.82 3.70 -26.56
C VAL A 194 -30.01 2.95 -27.62
N GLU A 195 -28.67 3.08 -27.60
CA GLU A 195 -27.76 2.49 -28.58
C GLU A 195 -27.46 1.00 -28.32
N HIS A 196 -27.57 0.55 -27.07
CA HIS A 196 -27.18 -0.81 -26.65
C HIS A 196 -28.34 -1.54 -25.98
N GLU A 197 -28.50 -2.83 -26.30
CA GLU A 197 -29.51 -3.69 -25.66
C GLU A 197 -29.21 -3.97 -24.18
N ASP A 198 -27.92 -4.02 -23.80
CA ASP A 198 -27.47 -4.21 -22.42
C ASP A 198 -26.96 -2.89 -21.82
N ALA A 199 -27.77 -2.30 -20.94
CA ALA A 199 -27.46 -1.12 -20.15
C ALA A 199 -27.31 -1.43 -18.65
N SER A 200 -26.92 -2.66 -18.32
CA SER A 200 -26.62 -3.06 -16.96
C SER A 200 -25.41 -2.30 -16.39
N VAL A 201 -25.28 -2.34 -15.05
CA VAL A 201 -24.14 -1.74 -14.35
C VAL A 201 -22.80 -2.26 -14.88
N TYR A 202 -22.71 -3.57 -15.16
CA TYR A 202 -21.48 -4.20 -15.67
C TYR A 202 -21.10 -3.63 -17.05
N ALA A 203 -22.04 -3.63 -18.00
CA ALA A 203 -21.81 -3.13 -19.36
C ALA A 203 -21.39 -1.65 -19.38
N VAL A 204 -22.03 -0.83 -18.54
CA VAL A 204 -21.70 0.60 -18.44
C VAL A 204 -20.33 0.85 -17.81
N VAL A 205 -19.97 0.10 -16.77
CA VAL A 205 -18.63 0.20 -16.15
C VAL A 205 -17.55 -0.19 -17.16
N ASP A 206 -17.75 -1.28 -17.91
CA ASP A 206 -16.83 -1.72 -18.96
C ASP A 206 -16.70 -0.68 -20.08
N PHE A 207 -17.81 -0.11 -20.54
CA PHE A 207 -17.83 0.97 -21.52
C PHE A 207 -17.03 2.20 -21.05
N VAL A 208 -17.22 2.63 -19.79
CA VAL A 208 -16.52 3.79 -19.23
C VAL A 208 -15.01 3.50 -19.11
N ASN A 209 -14.64 2.31 -18.62
CA ASN A 209 -13.25 1.91 -18.49
C ASN A 209 -12.55 1.86 -19.85
N LEU A 210 -13.17 1.23 -20.85
CA LEU A 210 -12.66 1.18 -22.22
C LEU A 210 -12.49 2.59 -22.81
N SER A 211 -13.50 3.45 -22.62
CA SER A 211 -13.42 4.85 -23.08
C SER A 211 -12.24 5.58 -22.45
N LEU A 212 -12.02 5.41 -21.14
CA LEU A 212 -10.89 6.00 -20.43
C LEU A 212 -9.53 5.46 -20.92
N GLU A 213 -9.43 4.17 -21.21
CA GLU A 213 -8.23 3.54 -21.77
C GLU A 213 -7.89 4.08 -23.17
N LEU A 214 -8.92 4.27 -24.01
CA LEU A 214 -8.79 4.89 -25.34
C LEU A 214 -8.54 6.40 -25.27
N GLY A 215 -8.69 7.01 -24.09
CA GLY A 215 -8.57 8.46 -23.90
C GLY A 215 -9.75 9.25 -24.44
N GLU A 216 -10.87 8.58 -24.71
CA GLU A 216 -12.13 9.17 -25.13
C GLU A 216 -12.96 9.56 -23.91
N SER A 217 -13.46 10.80 -23.89
CA SER A 217 -14.47 11.20 -22.91
C SER A 217 -15.29 12.37 -23.44
N PRO A 218 -16.58 12.51 -23.06
CA PRO A 218 -17.41 13.63 -23.48
C PRO A 218 -16.91 14.98 -22.96
N LEU A 219 -17.26 16.06 -23.66
CA LEU A 219 -16.96 17.43 -23.24
C LEU A 219 -17.73 17.75 -21.94
N ALA A 220 -17.01 18.25 -20.94
CA ALA A 220 -17.61 18.77 -19.71
C ALA A 220 -18.47 20.01 -20.00
N SER A 221 -19.29 20.46 -19.05
CA SER A 221 -20.12 21.67 -19.24
C SER A 221 -19.25 22.92 -19.44
N ASP A 222 -19.47 23.60 -20.57
CA ASP A 222 -18.77 24.80 -20.99
C ASP A 222 -19.69 26.01 -20.82
N LEU A 223 -19.84 26.50 -19.58
CA LEU A 223 -20.25 27.89 -19.39
C LEU A 223 -19.01 28.77 -19.64
N ASP A 224 -19.02 29.46 -20.78
CA ASP A 224 -18.12 30.53 -21.23
C ASP A 224 -16.62 30.25 -21.09
N TRP A 225 -16.07 29.41 -21.95
CA TRP A 225 -14.61 29.32 -22.16
C TRP A 225 -13.98 30.64 -22.61
N PHE A 226 -14.74 31.55 -23.24
CA PHE A 226 -14.33 32.93 -23.51
C PHE A 226 -14.49 33.87 -22.31
N GLY A 227 -15.28 33.49 -21.30
CA GLY A 227 -15.56 34.30 -20.11
C GLY A 227 -14.60 34.05 -18.95
N ASN A 228 -13.96 32.87 -18.89
CA ASN A 228 -12.95 32.59 -17.87
C ASN A 228 -11.63 33.30 -18.20
N ASP A 229 -11.16 34.15 -17.29
CA ASP A 229 -9.84 34.78 -17.41
C ASP A 229 -8.72 33.76 -17.06
N ALA A 230 -8.41 32.86 -18.01
CA ALA A 230 -7.46 31.76 -17.84
C ALA A 230 -6.61 31.52 -19.10
N VAL A 231 -5.37 31.05 -18.92
CA VAL A 231 -4.49 30.68 -20.04
C VAL A 231 -5.03 29.45 -20.76
N ASN A 232 -5.30 29.59 -22.06
CA ASN A 232 -5.87 28.53 -22.88
C ASN A 232 -4.79 27.52 -23.31
N ILE A 233 -4.93 26.26 -22.95
CA ILE A 233 -4.04 25.18 -23.39
C ILE A 233 -4.84 24.26 -24.30
N LEU A 234 -4.40 24.09 -25.54
CA LEU A 234 -5.14 23.32 -26.54
C LEU A 234 -4.22 22.63 -27.52
N THR A 235 -4.74 21.62 -28.23
CA THR A 235 -3.97 21.03 -29.33
C THR A 235 -3.95 21.92 -30.55
N VAL A 236 -2.92 21.80 -31.37
CA VAL A 236 -2.83 22.53 -32.66
C VAL A 236 -4.05 22.25 -33.55
N HIS A 237 -4.60 21.03 -33.51
CA HIS A 237 -5.81 20.66 -34.24
C HIS A 237 -7.05 21.38 -33.71
N SER A 238 -7.22 21.38 -32.38
CA SER A 238 -8.33 22.05 -31.69
C SER A 238 -8.27 23.59 -31.82
N ALA A 239 -7.11 24.15 -32.20
CA ALA A 239 -6.93 25.58 -32.41
C ALA A 239 -7.52 26.08 -33.74
N LYS A 240 -7.93 25.18 -34.64
CA LYS A 240 -8.41 25.56 -35.98
C LYS A 240 -9.66 26.44 -35.87
N GLY A 241 -9.58 27.65 -36.42
CA GLY A 241 -10.66 28.64 -36.37
C GLY A 241 -10.61 29.57 -35.15
N LEU A 242 -9.65 29.39 -34.24
CA LEU A 242 -9.44 30.24 -33.07
C LEU A 242 -8.24 31.15 -33.27
N GLU A 243 -8.22 32.29 -32.57
CA GLU A 243 -7.13 33.25 -32.63
C GLU A 243 -6.90 33.88 -31.26
N PHE A 244 -5.64 34.10 -30.92
CA PHE A 244 -5.22 34.66 -29.63
C PHE A 244 -4.18 35.76 -29.83
N PRO A 245 -4.19 36.83 -29.03
CA PRO A 245 -3.14 37.86 -29.03
C PRO A 245 -1.73 37.27 -28.92
N VAL A 246 -1.51 36.36 -27.96
CA VAL A 246 -0.20 35.75 -27.70
C VAL A 246 -0.28 34.23 -27.75
N VAL A 247 0.51 33.61 -28.63
CA VAL A 247 0.54 32.15 -28.80
C VAL A 247 1.94 31.60 -28.51
N PHE A 248 1.97 30.53 -27.70
CA PHE A 248 3.15 29.72 -27.46
C PHE A 248 2.99 28.36 -28.15
N LEU A 249 3.78 28.14 -29.21
CA LEU A 249 3.90 26.84 -29.84
C LEU A 249 5.05 26.07 -29.17
N VAL A 250 4.71 24.97 -28.50
CA VAL A 250 5.63 24.26 -27.60
C VAL A 250 6.06 22.90 -28.13
N ASN A 251 7.18 22.40 -27.61
CA ASN A 251 7.75 21.09 -27.96
C ASN A 251 8.21 20.95 -29.41
N LEU A 252 8.80 22.03 -29.95
CA LEU A 252 9.30 22.11 -31.32
C LEU A 252 10.68 21.46 -31.48
N VAL A 253 10.72 20.15 -31.23
CA VAL A 253 11.89 19.30 -31.39
C VAL A 253 11.58 18.10 -32.26
N ASP A 254 12.64 17.53 -32.82
CA ASP A 254 12.62 16.32 -33.61
C ASP A 254 11.92 15.16 -32.88
N GLN A 255 11.08 14.41 -33.61
CA GLN A 255 10.20 13.33 -33.14
C GLN A 255 9.05 13.74 -32.21
N ARG A 256 8.85 15.03 -31.93
CA ARG A 256 7.66 15.55 -31.23
C ARG A 256 6.81 16.45 -32.13
N PHE A 257 7.46 17.29 -32.92
CA PHE A 257 6.82 18.10 -33.95
C PHE A 257 7.86 18.44 -35.02
N PRO A 258 7.99 17.66 -36.11
CA PRO A 258 7.08 16.60 -36.57
C PRO A 258 7.07 15.36 -35.66
N THR A 259 5.91 14.73 -35.54
CA THR A 259 5.81 13.38 -34.95
C THR A 259 6.44 12.33 -35.86
N ASN A 260 6.79 11.16 -35.33
CA ASN A 260 7.16 10.03 -36.18
C ASN A 260 5.91 9.47 -36.84
N GLU A 261 5.99 9.23 -38.15
CA GLU A 261 4.95 8.51 -38.88
C GLU A 261 4.77 7.12 -38.25
N ARG A 262 3.54 6.82 -37.84
CA ARG A 262 3.16 5.46 -37.46
C ARG A 262 2.59 4.82 -38.71
N ARG A 263 3.28 3.80 -39.24
CA ARG A 263 2.72 2.99 -40.31
C ARG A 263 1.38 2.42 -39.84
N GLU A 264 0.36 2.56 -40.67
CA GLU A 264 -0.92 1.90 -40.45
C GLU A 264 -0.66 0.39 -40.37
N GLN A 265 -1.20 -0.27 -39.33
CA GLN A 265 -1.03 -1.72 -39.16
C GLN A 265 -1.73 -2.52 -40.27
N ILE A 266 -2.74 -1.91 -40.90
CA ILE A 266 -3.49 -2.46 -42.04
C ILE A 266 -3.49 -1.35 -43.11
N PRO A 267 -2.57 -1.40 -44.09
CA PRO A 267 -2.53 -0.40 -45.15
C PRO A 267 -3.78 -0.55 -46.04
N ILE A 268 -4.38 0.58 -46.41
CA ILE A 268 -5.49 0.59 -47.38
C ILE A 268 -4.92 0.17 -48.74
N PRO A 269 -5.49 -0.84 -49.42
CA PRO A 269 -5.10 -1.20 -50.79
C PRO A 269 -5.15 0.03 -51.72
N GLU A 270 -4.08 0.25 -52.49
CA GLU A 270 -3.96 1.43 -53.38
C GLU A 270 -5.15 1.54 -54.36
N GLU A 271 -5.72 0.39 -54.76
CA GLU A 271 -6.90 0.28 -55.61
C GLU A 271 -8.16 0.93 -55.03
N LEU A 272 -8.24 1.09 -53.71
CA LEU A 272 -9.36 1.74 -53.00
C LEU A 272 -9.14 3.23 -52.79
N ILE A 273 -7.93 3.75 -53.03
CA ILE A 273 -7.58 5.16 -52.88
C ILE A 273 -7.94 5.88 -54.19
N LYS A 274 -9.10 6.52 -54.21
CA LYS A 274 -9.61 7.26 -55.40
C LYS A 274 -8.88 8.59 -55.66
N GLU A 275 -8.04 9.01 -54.73
CA GLU A 275 -7.29 10.26 -54.80
C GLU A 275 -5.88 10.02 -55.36
N VAL A 276 -5.35 10.98 -56.12
CA VAL A 276 -3.95 10.93 -56.56
C VAL A 276 -3.07 11.13 -55.33
N LEU A 277 -2.40 10.07 -54.89
CA LEU A 277 -1.44 10.14 -53.80
C LEU A 277 -0.34 11.14 -54.18
N PRO A 278 -0.07 12.18 -53.36
CA PRO A 278 0.98 13.14 -53.65
C PRO A 278 2.35 12.43 -53.65
N GLN A 279 3.24 12.82 -54.58
CA GLN A 279 4.62 12.33 -54.59
C GLN A 279 5.42 13.01 -53.46
N GLY A 280 5.84 12.24 -52.45
CA GLY A 280 6.67 12.72 -51.33
C GLY A 280 6.34 12.07 -49.99
N ASP A 281 6.86 12.66 -48.90
CA ASP A 281 6.53 12.27 -47.51
C ASP A 281 5.26 13.01 -47.07
N PHE A 282 4.10 12.42 -47.35
CA PHE A 282 2.78 13.02 -47.05
C PHE A 282 2.63 13.39 -45.57
N HIS A 283 3.12 12.54 -44.67
CA HIS A 283 3.06 12.77 -43.24
C HIS A 283 3.81 14.05 -42.85
N LEU A 284 5.01 14.26 -43.41
CA LEU A 284 5.81 15.44 -43.13
C LEU A 284 5.17 16.73 -43.69
N GLU A 285 4.54 16.66 -44.86
CA GLU A 285 3.78 17.78 -45.43
C GLU A 285 2.54 18.13 -44.60
N GLU A 286 1.81 17.14 -44.08
CA GLU A 286 0.66 17.37 -43.21
C GLU A 286 1.08 17.95 -41.85
N GLU A 287 2.16 17.44 -41.25
CA GLU A 287 2.76 18.04 -40.06
C GLU A 287 3.22 19.49 -40.31
N ARG A 288 3.74 19.79 -41.51
CA ARG A 288 4.09 21.16 -41.90
C ARG A 288 2.86 22.06 -41.97
N ARG A 289 1.74 21.57 -42.50
CA ARG A 289 0.46 22.31 -42.50
C ARG A 289 -0.03 22.58 -41.08
N LEU A 290 0.06 21.60 -40.19
CA LEU A 290 -0.28 21.78 -38.77
C LEU A 290 0.61 22.85 -38.12
N PHE A 291 1.91 22.83 -38.38
CA PHE A 291 2.83 23.84 -37.88
C PHE A 291 2.42 25.24 -38.37
N TYR A 292 2.12 25.39 -39.67
CA TYR A 292 1.60 26.63 -40.24
C TYR A 292 0.30 27.08 -39.56
N VAL A 293 -0.68 26.19 -39.41
CA VAL A 293 -1.94 26.48 -38.72
C VAL A 293 -1.68 27.00 -37.31
N GLY A 294 -0.79 26.36 -36.55
CA GLY A 294 -0.41 26.77 -35.21
C GLY A 294 0.22 28.17 -35.15
N MET A 295 1.09 28.49 -36.12
CA MET A 295 1.71 29.82 -36.22
C MET A 295 0.68 30.92 -36.48
N THR A 296 -0.26 30.70 -37.41
CA THR A 296 -1.25 31.72 -37.80
C THR A 296 -2.38 31.88 -36.79
N ARG A 297 -2.35 31.19 -35.63
CA ARG A 297 -3.31 31.46 -34.54
C ARG A 297 -2.92 32.70 -33.73
N ALA A 298 -1.67 33.16 -33.86
CA ALA A 298 -1.15 34.33 -33.15
C ALA A 298 -1.54 35.62 -33.88
N ARG A 299 -2.11 36.60 -33.16
CA ARG A 299 -2.39 37.94 -33.70
C ARG A 299 -1.20 38.89 -33.54
N ASP A 300 -0.64 38.96 -32.33
CA ASP A 300 0.38 39.96 -31.99
C ASP A 300 1.76 39.34 -31.77
N ARG A 301 1.85 38.24 -31.01
CA ARG A 301 3.13 37.64 -30.63
C ARG A 301 3.09 36.11 -30.72
N LEU A 302 4.10 35.55 -31.38
CA LEU A 302 4.33 34.12 -31.49
C LEU A 302 5.63 33.74 -30.77
N PHE A 303 5.55 32.76 -29.87
CA PHE A 303 6.71 32.18 -29.18
C PHE A 303 6.87 30.73 -29.58
N LEU A 304 8.03 30.39 -30.15
CA LEU A 304 8.42 29.03 -30.50
C LEU A 304 9.34 28.47 -29.41
N THR A 305 8.99 27.33 -28.82
CA THR A 305 9.79 26.77 -27.71
C THR A 305 10.08 25.27 -27.89
N GLY A 306 11.29 24.89 -27.48
CA GLY A 306 11.76 23.50 -27.42
C GLY A 306 12.70 23.32 -26.23
N ALA A 307 12.91 22.07 -25.81
CA ALA A 307 13.85 21.71 -24.77
C ALA A 307 14.87 20.68 -25.28
N ASN A 308 16.09 20.74 -24.75
CA ASN A 308 17.15 19.81 -25.16
C ASN A 308 16.88 18.40 -24.61
N PHE A 309 16.25 18.31 -23.43
CA PHE A 309 15.94 17.06 -22.75
C PHE A 309 14.46 16.99 -22.37
N TYR A 310 13.87 15.79 -22.46
CA TYR A 310 12.47 15.53 -22.14
C TYR A 310 12.36 14.28 -21.26
N GLY A 311 11.64 14.41 -20.14
CA GLY A 311 11.52 13.33 -19.15
C GLY A 311 12.88 12.94 -18.57
N GLU A 312 13.15 11.63 -18.48
CA GLU A 312 14.45 11.07 -18.06
C GLU A 312 15.41 10.82 -19.24
N GLY A 313 15.05 11.26 -20.45
CA GLY A 313 15.85 11.03 -21.65
C GLY A 313 17.21 11.74 -21.56
N LYS A 314 18.30 10.96 -21.59
CA LYS A 314 19.68 11.47 -21.58
C LYS A 314 20.18 11.99 -22.93
N ARG A 315 19.43 11.76 -24.01
CA ARG A 315 19.82 12.17 -25.38
C ARG A 315 19.24 13.53 -25.70
N GLU A 316 20.11 14.46 -26.09
CA GLU A 316 19.73 15.78 -26.55
C GLU A 316 18.90 15.69 -27.85
N LYS A 317 17.74 16.35 -27.84
CA LYS A 317 16.84 16.44 -28.99
C LYS A 317 17.23 17.62 -29.87
N LYS A 318 17.23 17.38 -31.19
CA LYS A 318 17.48 18.43 -32.17
C LYS A 318 16.24 19.30 -32.32
N VAL A 319 16.44 20.60 -32.58
CA VAL A 319 15.36 21.52 -32.92
C VAL A 319 14.63 21.04 -34.18
N SER A 320 13.30 21.18 -34.18
CA SER A 320 12.43 20.83 -35.30
C SER A 320 12.88 21.45 -36.62
N VAL A 321 12.70 20.70 -37.72
CA VAL A 321 12.97 21.16 -39.08
C VAL A 321 12.11 22.37 -39.42
N PHE A 322 10.85 22.38 -39.00
CA PHE A 322 9.90 23.47 -39.29
C PHE A 322 10.32 24.82 -38.69
N VAL A 323 10.97 24.81 -37.52
CA VAL A 323 11.50 26.04 -36.92
C VAL A 323 12.65 26.59 -37.76
N LYS A 324 13.52 25.72 -38.27
CA LYS A 324 14.63 26.11 -39.16
C LYS A 324 14.13 26.63 -40.50
N GLU A 325 13.08 26.02 -41.05
CA GLU A 325 12.44 26.48 -42.28
C GLU A 325 11.81 27.87 -42.10
N ALA A 326 11.08 28.09 -40.99
CA ALA A 326 10.36 29.34 -40.74
C ALA A 326 11.27 30.52 -40.35
N LEU A 327 12.36 30.29 -39.60
CA LEU A 327 13.24 31.34 -39.08
C LEU A 327 14.62 31.40 -39.76
N GLY A 328 14.96 30.44 -40.62
CA GLY A 328 16.26 30.37 -41.28
C GLY A 328 17.42 29.92 -40.35
N ASN A 329 18.62 30.46 -40.56
CA ASN A 329 19.82 30.11 -39.77
C ASN A 329 19.78 30.75 -38.36
N ILE A 330 19.23 30.01 -37.40
CA ILE A 330 18.91 30.44 -36.02
C ILE A 330 20.15 30.62 -35.09
N LYS A 331 21.39 30.47 -35.59
CA LYS A 331 22.60 30.46 -34.72
C LYS A 331 22.74 31.70 -33.81
N ASN A 332 22.14 32.84 -34.15
CA ASN A 332 22.25 34.09 -33.38
C ASN A 332 21.02 34.48 -32.54
N GLN A 333 19.94 33.68 -32.52
CA GLN A 333 18.70 34.03 -31.79
C GLN A 333 18.26 33.02 -30.72
N ILE A 334 19.05 31.98 -30.44
CA ILE A 334 18.76 31.04 -29.35
C ILE A 334 19.09 31.71 -28.02
N SER A 335 18.08 32.29 -27.37
CA SER A 335 18.18 32.68 -25.97
C SER A 335 18.24 31.41 -25.12
N ASN A 336 19.45 30.84 -24.96
CA ASN A 336 19.67 29.79 -23.99
C ASN A 336 19.41 30.37 -22.61
N ILE A 337 18.24 30.07 -22.06
CA ILE A 337 17.94 30.32 -20.65
C ILE A 337 18.86 29.36 -19.88
N LYS A 338 20.09 29.81 -19.58
CA LYS A 338 20.94 29.14 -18.60
C LYS A 338 20.14 29.15 -17.31
N ASN A 339 19.60 27.98 -16.93
CA ASN A 339 19.09 27.79 -15.59
C ASN A 339 20.25 28.14 -14.65
N LYS A 340 20.13 29.22 -13.88
CA LYS A 340 20.95 29.36 -12.68
C LYS A 340 20.74 28.06 -11.92
N GLU A 341 21.83 27.35 -11.61
CA GLU A 341 21.86 26.20 -10.70
C GLU A 341 21.43 26.68 -9.30
N ASN A 342 20.16 27.03 -9.13
CA ASN A 342 19.64 27.55 -7.89
C ASN A 342 18.58 26.59 -7.37
N GLN A 343 18.96 26.03 -6.22
CA GLN A 343 18.19 25.27 -5.23
C GLN A 343 17.84 23.83 -5.62
N LEU A 344 18.34 22.93 -4.77
CA LEU A 344 17.85 21.56 -4.63
C LEU A 344 16.32 21.58 -4.69
N SER A 345 15.74 20.74 -5.53
CA SER A 345 14.28 20.61 -5.72
C SER A 345 13.51 20.36 -4.41
N ILE A 346 14.22 19.98 -3.34
CA ILE A 346 13.68 19.83 -1.98
C ILE A 346 13.10 21.14 -1.42
N PHE A 347 13.65 22.30 -1.78
CA PHE A 347 13.21 23.58 -1.24
C PHE A 347 11.94 24.11 -1.92
N ASP A 348 11.60 23.60 -3.11
CA ASP A 348 10.33 23.91 -3.80
C ASP A 348 9.10 23.32 -3.10
N PHE A 349 9.30 22.39 -2.14
CA PHE A 349 8.22 21.77 -1.36
C PHE A 349 8.09 22.33 0.06
N LYS A 350 8.89 23.34 0.43
CA LYS A 350 8.84 23.92 1.77
C LYS A 350 7.52 24.70 1.94
N PRO A 351 6.61 24.31 2.84
CA PRO A 351 5.46 25.14 3.17
C PRO A 351 5.93 26.47 3.75
N THR A 352 5.25 27.56 3.37
CA THR A 352 5.65 28.96 3.65
C THR A 352 5.66 29.33 5.14
N THR A 353 5.17 28.44 6.01
CA THR A 353 5.07 28.67 7.45
C THR A 353 5.77 27.52 8.18
N GLU A 354 7.02 27.75 8.59
CA GLU A 354 7.70 26.87 9.54
C GLU A 354 7.06 27.01 10.92
N VAL A 355 6.30 25.99 11.33
CA VAL A 355 6.04 25.76 12.74
C VAL A 355 7.35 25.24 13.34
N LYS A 356 8.02 26.04 14.17
CA LYS A 356 9.14 25.58 14.99
C LYS A 356 8.64 24.53 15.96
N LEU A 357 8.88 23.26 15.67
CA LEU A 357 8.66 22.18 16.63
C LEU A 357 9.69 22.31 17.77
N PRO A 358 9.27 22.20 19.03
CA PRO A 358 10.20 22.16 20.15
C PRO A 358 11.04 20.89 20.06
N THR A 359 12.36 21.06 20.03
CA THR A 359 13.33 19.97 20.06
C THR A 359 13.25 19.34 21.46
N SER A 360 12.63 18.17 21.60
CA SER A 360 12.64 17.48 22.89
C SER A 360 14.03 16.90 23.13
N SER A 361 14.71 17.40 24.15
CA SER A 361 16.00 16.91 24.63
C SER A 361 15.81 15.67 25.51
N PHE A 362 15.11 14.65 25.01
CA PHE A 362 14.96 13.41 25.76
C PHE A 362 16.26 12.59 25.65
N GLN A 363 17.13 12.74 26.64
CA GLN A 363 18.32 11.90 26.79
C GLN A 363 17.92 10.59 27.48
N LEU A 364 18.13 9.47 26.80
CA LEU A 364 18.01 8.14 27.41
C LEU A 364 19.03 8.03 28.57
N PRO A 365 18.66 7.43 29.71
CA PRO A 365 19.59 7.23 30.82
C PRO A 365 20.80 6.39 30.40
N THR A 366 21.98 6.77 30.89
CA THR A 366 23.29 6.22 30.55
C THR A 366 23.52 4.75 30.93
N SER A 367 22.64 4.16 31.75
CA SER A 367 22.62 2.73 32.04
C SER A 367 21.20 2.30 32.42
N VAL A 368 20.68 1.25 31.80
CA VAL A 368 19.39 0.65 32.17
C VAL A 368 19.67 -0.61 32.99
N PRO A 369 19.32 -0.68 34.28
CA PRO A 369 19.49 -1.90 35.06
C PRO A 369 18.53 -2.98 34.55
N ILE A 370 19.07 -4.14 34.19
CA ILE A 370 18.29 -5.25 33.63
C ILE A 370 17.94 -6.22 34.75
N SER A 371 16.67 -6.22 35.15
CA SER A 371 16.15 -7.12 36.19
C SER A 371 15.56 -8.42 35.63
N TYR A 372 15.32 -8.47 34.32
CA TYR A 372 14.67 -9.60 33.65
C TYR A 372 15.24 -9.81 32.24
N LEU A 373 15.54 -11.06 31.89
CA LEU A 373 15.88 -11.48 30.53
C LEU A 373 15.08 -12.71 30.10
N SER A 374 14.70 -12.76 28.83
CA SER A 374 14.23 -13.98 28.16
C SER A 374 15.24 -14.46 27.12
N TYR A 375 15.09 -15.72 26.68
CA TYR A 375 15.92 -16.27 25.61
C TYR A 375 15.84 -15.40 24.35
N SER A 376 14.63 -15.05 23.89
CA SER A 376 14.43 -14.21 22.70
C SER A 376 15.05 -12.81 22.84
N GLN A 377 15.09 -12.26 24.06
CA GLN A 377 15.77 -11.00 24.35
C GLN A 377 17.29 -11.11 24.16
N ILE A 378 17.89 -12.19 24.67
CA ILE A 378 19.33 -12.46 24.53
C ILE A 378 19.69 -12.69 23.06
N GLU A 379 18.90 -13.51 22.35
CA GLU A 379 19.09 -13.79 20.93
C GLU A 379 18.97 -12.54 20.06
N THR A 380 17.97 -11.68 20.34
CA THR A 380 17.82 -10.40 19.63
C THR A 380 19.03 -9.49 19.86
N PHE A 381 19.55 -9.41 21.09
CA PHE A 381 20.73 -8.60 21.39
C PHE A 381 22.00 -9.14 20.71
N ASN A 382 22.21 -10.46 20.75
CA ASN A 382 23.33 -11.11 20.07
C ASN A 382 23.26 -10.92 18.55
N THR A 383 22.05 -10.91 17.97
CA THR A 383 21.82 -10.63 16.55
C THR A 383 22.15 -9.17 16.23
N CYS A 384 21.56 -8.22 16.96
CA CYS A 384 21.82 -6.80 16.79
C CYS A 384 21.40 -6.01 18.05
N PRO A 385 22.34 -5.36 18.75
CA PRO A 385 22.03 -4.54 19.94
C PRO A 385 21.04 -3.40 19.65
N LEU A 386 21.10 -2.78 18.46
CA LEU A 386 20.16 -1.72 18.08
C LEU A 386 18.73 -2.26 17.91
N GLN A 387 18.57 -3.47 17.37
CA GLN A 387 17.26 -4.13 17.27
C GLN A 387 16.68 -4.41 18.66
N TYR A 388 17.52 -4.85 19.61
CA TYR A 388 17.10 -5.03 21.00
C TYR A 388 16.58 -3.73 21.62
N LYS A 389 17.29 -2.61 21.41
CA LYS A 389 16.88 -1.28 21.90
C LYS A 389 15.52 -0.90 21.36
N TYR A 390 15.28 -1.04 20.05
CA TYR A 390 14.00 -0.68 19.43
C TYR A 390 12.84 -1.55 19.91
N ARG A 391 13.05 -2.87 20.00
CA ARG A 391 12.00 -3.82 20.35
C ARG A 391 11.69 -3.85 21.85
N TYR A 392 12.69 -3.87 22.72
CA TYR A 392 12.48 -4.12 24.16
C TYR A 392 12.60 -2.87 25.04
N LEU A 393 13.45 -1.90 24.68
CA LEU A 393 13.60 -0.66 25.46
C LEU A 393 12.60 0.41 25.00
N LEU A 394 12.54 0.70 23.70
CA LEU A 394 11.61 1.69 23.15
C LEU A 394 10.22 1.11 22.87
N ARG A 395 10.09 -0.22 22.81
CA ARG A 395 8.83 -0.94 22.55
C ARG A 395 8.11 -0.45 21.30
N ILE A 396 8.88 -0.21 20.24
CA ILE A 396 8.34 0.20 18.96
C ILE A 396 7.55 -0.97 18.37
N PRO A 397 6.23 -0.83 18.14
CA PRO A 397 5.42 -1.91 17.61
C PRO A 397 5.75 -2.14 16.13
N THR A 398 5.82 -3.41 15.74
CA THR A 398 6.05 -3.83 14.37
C THR A 398 4.96 -4.80 13.93
N PRO A 399 4.58 -4.80 12.64
CA PRO A 399 3.65 -5.81 12.13
C PRO A 399 4.31 -7.19 12.21
N PRO A 400 3.57 -8.25 12.59
CA PRO A 400 4.11 -9.59 12.61
C PRO A 400 4.46 -10.05 11.19
N SER A 401 5.49 -10.88 11.06
CA SER A 401 5.81 -11.55 9.80
C SER A 401 4.90 -12.76 9.58
N ALA A 402 4.72 -13.17 8.33
CA ALA A 402 3.98 -14.40 7.99
C ALA A 402 4.47 -15.62 8.79
N ALA A 403 5.79 -15.79 8.92
CA ALA A 403 6.37 -16.90 9.69
C ALA A 403 6.07 -16.81 11.20
N ALA A 404 6.09 -15.59 11.77
CA ALA A 404 5.76 -15.40 13.18
C ALA A 404 4.29 -15.67 13.46
N SER A 405 3.38 -15.13 12.64
CA SER A 405 1.94 -15.41 12.75
C SER A 405 1.62 -16.89 12.55
N PHE A 406 2.26 -17.55 11.56
CA PHE A 406 2.10 -18.99 11.35
C PHE A 406 2.58 -19.80 12.56
N GLY A 407 3.75 -19.47 13.10
CA GLY A 407 4.28 -20.10 14.31
C GLY A 407 3.32 -19.98 15.49
N GLU A 408 2.87 -18.77 15.82
CA GLU A 408 1.94 -18.55 16.94
C GLU A 408 0.64 -19.35 16.76
N THR A 409 0.03 -19.31 15.57
CA THR A 409 -1.18 -20.09 15.28
C THR A 409 -0.97 -21.60 15.48
N ILE A 410 0.18 -22.15 15.11
CA ILE A 410 0.49 -23.57 15.35
C ILE A 410 0.61 -23.86 16.84
N HIS A 411 1.30 -23.02 17.63
CA HIS A 411 1.42 -23.22 19.08
C HIS A 411 0.05 -23.13 19.78
N GLU A 412 -0.77 -22.13 19.45
CA GLU A 412 -2.14 -21.99 19.98
C GLU A 412 -3.01 -23.20 19.63
N THR A 413 -2.93 -23.68 18.38
CA THR A 413 -3.65 -24.89 17.94
C THR A 413 -3.23 -26.12 18.73
N MET A 414 -1.93 -26.32 18.93
CA MET A 414 -1.39 -27.46 19.68
C MET A 414 -1.78 -27.42 21.15
N LYS A 415 -1.76 -26.23 21.75
CA LYS A 415 -2.24 -26.00 23.12
C LYS A 415 -3.70 -26.41 23.24
N ASP A 416 -4.59 -25.88 22.41
CA ASP A 416 -6.03 -26.16 22.51
C ASP A 416 -6.36 -27.62 22.21
N PHE A 417 -5.66 -28.23 21.25
CA PHE A 417 -5.77 -29.65 20.96
C PHE A 417 -5.41 -30.53 22.16
N TYR A 418 -4.28 -30.26 22.81
CA TYR A 418 -3.87 -31.03 23.99
C TYR A 418 -4.67 -30.69 25.25
N GLN A 419 -5.21 -29.48 25.38
CA GLN A 419 -6.16 -29.15 26.46
C GLN A 419 -7.41 -30.04 26.39
N ARG A 420 -7.94 -30.30 25.19
CA ARG A 420 -9.05 -31.25 25.02
C ARG A 420 -8.66 -32.68 25.43
N ALA A 421 -7.45 -33.12 25.08
CA ALA A 421 -6.93 -34.43 25.52
C ALA A 421 -6.76 -34.52 27.05
N ILE A 422 -6.27 -33.46 27.70
CA ILE A 422 -6.15 -33.39 29.18
C ILE A 422 -7.54 -33.43 29.83
N ALA A 423 -8.54 -32.81 29.23
CA ALA A 423 -9.93 -32.86 29.68
C ALA A 423 -10.61 -34.24 29.48
N GLY A 424 -9.89 -35.25 28.99
CA GLY A 424 -10.39 -36.61 28.78
C GLY A 424 -11.16 -36.80 27.46
N GLN A 425 -11.18 -35.79 26.59
CA GLN A 425 -11.71 -35.94 25.24
C GLN A 425 -10.70 -36.71 24.38
N LYS A 426 -11.17 -37.42 23.34
CA LYS A 426 -10.31 -38.09 22.35
C LYS A 426 -10.33 -37.25 21.06
N PRO A 427 -9.53 -36.17 20.99
CA PRO A 427 -9.58 -35.28 19.83
C PRO A 427 -9.14 -36.03 18.57
N THR A 428 -9.86 -35.82 17.47
CA THR A 428 -9.58 -36.45 16.18
C THR A 428 -8.71 -35.57 15.29
N LYS A 429 -8.34 -36.08 14.11
CA LYS A 429 -7.65 -35.31 13.07
C LYS A 429 -8.51 -34.13 12.59
N GLU A 430 -9.81 -34.34 12.44
CA GLU A 430 -10.75 -33.30 12.02
C GLU A 430 -10.87 -32.20 13.07
N ASP A 431 -10.83 -32.55 14.36
CA ASP A 431 -10.79 -31.56 15.44
C ASP A 431 -9.55 -30.66 15.35
N LEU A 432 -8.39 -31.22 15.02
CA LEU A 432 -7.14 -30.47 14.90
C LEU A 432 -7.20 -29.44 13.76
N VAL A 433 -7.74 -29.83 12.60
CA VAL A 433 -7.94 -28.91 11.46
C VAL A 433 -8.98 -27.83 11.80
N LYS A 434 -10.03 -28.19 12.54
CA LYS A 434 -11.02 -27.23 13.00
C LYS A 434 -10.43 -26.20 13.96
N ILE A 435 -9.66 -26.64 14.96
CA ILE A 435 -8.97 -25.75 15.91
C ILE A 435 -7.99 -24.84 15.16
N LEU A 436 -7.24 -25.37 14.18
CA LEU A 436 -6.38 -24.54 13.34
C LEU A 436 -7.15 -23.40 12.67
N SER A 437 -8.34 -23.69 12.14
CA SER A 437 -9.17 -22.67 11.51
C SER A 437 -9.73 -21.64 12.48
N GLU A 438 -9.99 -22.04 13.74
CA GLU A 438 -10.47 -21.16 14.82
C GLU A 438 -9.37 -20.21 15.31
N ASN A 439 -8.12 -20.69 15.39
CA ASN A 439 -6.95 -19.94 15.85
C ASN A 439 -6.15 -19.25 14.72
N TRP A 440 -6.68 -19.29 13.49
CA TRP A 440 -5.97 -18.74 12.33
C TRP A 440 -5.91 -17.21 12.36
N SER A 441 -4.71 -16.66 12.41
CA SER A 441 -4.49 -15.21 12.35
C SER A 441 -4.13 -14.76 10.93
N PRO A 442 -4.95 -13.92 10.25
CA PRO A 442 -4.65 -13.43 8.89
C PRO A 442 -3.52 -12.38 8.86
N SER A 443 -3.01 -11.96 10.02
CA SER A 443 -1.99 -10.90 10.12
C SER A 443 -0.62 -11.35 9.61
N GLY A 444 0.11 -10.47 8.94
CA GLY A 444 1.49 -10.70 8.52
C GLY A 444 1.66 -11.37 7.16
N TYR A 445 0.57 -11.79 6.52
CA TYR A 445 0.59 -12.32 5.15
C TYR A 445 0.42 -11.19 4.11
N PRO A 446 1.21 -11.16 3.02
CA PRO A 446 1.11 -10.09 2.01
C PRO A 446 -0.17 -10.11 1.16
N SER A 447 -0.84 -11.26 1.04
CA SER A 447 -2.04 -11.43 0.23
C SER A 447 -2.88 -12.62 0.71
N LYS A 448 -4.17 -12.63 0.34
CA LYS A 448 -5.09 -13.73 0.61
C LYS A 448 -4.63 -15.07 0.01
N ALA A 449 -4.09 -15.04 -1.22
CA ALA A 449 -3.53 -16.24 -1.85
C ALA A 449 -2.31 -16.78 -1.07
N HIS A 450 -1.48 -15.90 -0.51
CA HIS A 450 -0.34 -16.29 0.31
C HIS A 450 -0.79 -16.84 1.68
N GLU A 451 -1.80 -16.22 2.30
CA GLU A 451 -2.44 -16.72 3.52
C GLU A 451 -3.03 -18.13 3.31
N GLU A 452 -3.80 -18.35 2.25
CA GLU A 452 -4.40 -19.65 1.93
C GLU A 452 -3.35 -20.74 1.72
N LYS A 453 -2.19 -20.38 1.15
CA LYS A 453 -1.07 -21.32 0.99
C LYS A 453 -0.54 -21.77 2.36
N TYR A 454 -0.29 -20.84 3.27
CA TYR A 454 0.17 -21.16 4.63
C TYR A 454 -0.88 -21.95 5.41
N LYS A 455 -2.17 -21.66 5.21
CA LYS A 455 -3.25 -22.40 5.85
C LYS A 455 -3.26 -23.88 5.43
N LYS A 456 -3.17 -24.14 4.12
CA LYS A 456 -3.04 -25.51 3.57
C LYS A 456 -1.77 -26.21 4.06
N GLU A 457 -0.66 -25.49 4.20
CA GLU A 457 0.58 -26.02 4.75
C GLU A 457 0.45 -26.40 6.22
N GLY A 458 -0.19 -25.56 7.04
CA GLY A 458 -0.53 -25.85 8.43
C GLY A 458 -1.42 -27.09 8.57
N GLU A 459 -2.48 -27.19 7.75
CA GLU A 459 -3.37 -28.36 7.71
C GLU A 459 -2.60 -29.65 7.40
N LYS A 460 -1.67 -29.59 6.44
CA LYS A 460 -0.81 -30.72 6.06
C LYS A 460 0.12 -31.12 7.22
N ILE A 461 0.86 -30.17 7.78
CA ILE A 461 1.83 -30.41 8.85
C ILE A 461 1.15 -31.01 10.10
N LEU A 462 0.00 -30.45 10.49
CA LEU A 462 -0.76 -30.94 11.65
C LEU A 462 -1.40 -32.30 11.39
N SER A 463 -1.86 -32.55 10.16
CA SER A 463 -2.32 -33.87 9.75
C SER A 463 -1.23 -34.93 9.85
N GLU A 464 -0.02 -34.62 9.36
CA GLU A 464 1.13 -35.52 9.46
C GLU A 464 1.56 -35.76 10.90
N PHE A 465 1.49 -34.73 11.74
CA PHE A 465 1.73 -34.83 13.18
C PHE A 465 0.79 -35.84 13.84
N PHE A 466 -0.51 -35.76 13.54
CA PHE A 466 -1.51 -36.66 14.10
C PHE A 466 -1.28 -38.12 13.69
N GLU A 467 -0.85 -38.36 12.44
CA GLU A 467 -0.63 -39.72 11.93
C GLU A 467 0.68 -40.34 12.42
N LYS A 468 1.77 -39.57 12.47
CA LYS A 468 3.12 -40.09 12.72
C LYS A 468 3.56 -39.99 14.18
N SER A 469 3.12 -38.96 14.90
CA SER A 469 3.71 -38.57 16.20
C SER A 469 2.72 -38.54 17.36
N PHE A 470 1.43 -38.35 17.10
CA PHE A 470 0.43 -38.30 18.17
C PHE A 470 0.21 -39.69 18.81
N ASN A 471 0.30 -39.75 20.14
CA ASN A 471 0.00 -40.94 20.91
C ASN A 471 -1.07 -40.63 21.97
N PRO A 472 -2.29 -41.20 21.88
CA PRO A 472 -3.38 -40.97 22.82
C PRO A 472 -3.06 -41.36 24.28
N LYS A 473 -2.06 -42.22 24.50
CA LYS A 473 -1.63 -42.63 25.85
C LYS A 473 -0.72 -41.61 26.52
N ASN A 474 -0.14 -40.68 25.76
CA ASN A 474 0.80 -39.68 26.26
C ASN A 474 0.06 -38.35 26.45
N VAL A 475 -0.61 -38.23 27.59
CA VAL A 475 -1.28 -36.99 28.00
C VAL A 475 -0.24 -36.05 28.65
N PRO A 476 -0.11 -34.80 28.18
CA PRO A 476 0.80 -33.83 28.79
C PRO A 476 0.40 -33.51 30.23
N LEU A 477 1.39 -33.17 31.05
CA LEU A 477 1.21 -32.71 32.42
C LEU A 477 0.73 -31.25 32.48
N THR A 478 1.36 -30.39 31.67
CA THR A 478 1.00 -28.99 31.52
C THR A 478 1.40 -28.49 30.14
N LEU A 479 0.78 -27.40 29.71
CA LEU A 479 0.98 -26.75 28.41
C LEU A 479 1.24 -25.26 28.65
N GLU A 480 2.08 -24.67 27.81
CA GLU A 480 2.31 -23.22 27.76
C GLU A 480 2.72 -22.63 29.13
N GLN A 481 3.55 -23.38 29.87
CA GLN A 481 3.91 -23.08 31.24
C GLN A 481 4.94 -21.95 31.30
N VAL A 482 4.56 -20.81 31.89
CA VAL A 482 5.49 -19.72 32.18
C VAL A 482 6.37 -20.07 33.38
N PHE A 483 7.65 -19.73 33.30
CA PHE A 483 8.61 -19.90 34.38
C PHE A 483 9.48 -18.65 34.58
N SER A 484 10.02 -18.50 35.79
CA SER A 484 11.01 -17.47 36.12
C SER A 484 12.01 -18.02 37.13
N VAL A 485 13.25 -18.20 36.68
CA VAL A 485 14.37 -18.68 37.48
C VAL A 485 15.15 -17.49 38.01
N LYS A 486 15.51 -17.53 39.30
CA LYS A 486 16.42 -16.54 39.90
C LYS A 486 17.86 -16.95 39.61
N ILE A 487 18.57 -16.13 38.82
CA ILE A 487 19.98 -16.36 38.49
C ILE A 487 20.88 -15.67 39.52
N SER A 488 20.53 -14.44 39.89
CA SER A 488 21.19 -13.66 40.93
C SER A 488 20.14 -12.89 41.75
N PRO A 489 20.51 -12.20 42.86
CA PRO A 489 19.57 -11.37 43.61
C PRO A 489 18.89 -10.27 42.77
N THR A 490 19.53 -9.84 41.69
CA THR A 490 19.08 -8.74 40.83
C THR A 490 18.58 -9.18 39.46
N LEU A 491 18.92 -10.40 39.00
CA LEU A 491 18.58 -10.91 37.68
C LEU A 491 17.66 -12.15 37.74
N LYS A 492 16.52 -12.04 37.07
CA LYS A 492 15.63 -13.16 36.78
C LYS A 492 15.68 -13.50 35.29
N VAL A 493 15.63 -14.79 34.97
CA VAL A 493 15.48 -15.26 33.60
C VAL A 493 14.19 -16.02 33.48
N GLY A 494 13.39 -15.71 32.46
CA GLY A 494 12.07 -16.31 32.29
C GLY A 494 11.75 -16.62 30.84
N GLY A 495 10.72 -17.43 30.68
CA GLY A 495 10.26 -17.92 29.39
C GLY A 495 8.95 -18.67 29.53
N ARG A 496 8.56 -19.31 28.43
CA ARG A 496 7.33 -20.09 28.31
C ARG A 496 7.71 -21.45 27.72
N ILE A 497 7.30 -22.52 28.36
CA ILE A 497 7.54 -23.90 27.92
C ILE A 497 6.27 -24.38 27.22
N ASP A 498 6.36 -24.79 25.96
CA ASP A 498 5.17 -25.19 25.18
C ASP A 498 4.49 -26.43 25.77
N ARG A 499 5.25 -27.47 26.08
CA ARG A 499 4.69 -28.75 26.57
C ARG A 499 5.62 -29.49 27.53
N ILE A 500 5.02 -30.04 28.59
CA ILE A 500 5.71 -30.91 29.55
C ILE A 500 4.97 -32.24 29.66
N ASP A 501 5.66 -33.34 29.35
CA ASP A 501 5.16 -34.70 29.43
C ASP A 501 5.77 -35.46 30.62
N ARG A 502 5.03 -36.45 31.11
CA ARG A 502 5.53 -37.42 32.10
C ARG A 502 5.68 -38.79 31.44
N VAL A 503 6.92 -39.25 31.32
CA VAL A 503 7.25 -40.55 30.73
C VAL A 503 7.54 -41.54 31.85
N LYS A 504 6.87 -42.69 31.83
CA LYS A 504 7.19 -43.82 32.73
C LYS A 504 8.13 -44.76 32.00
N ARG A 505 9.33 -45.01 32.54
CA ARG A 505 10.17 -46.13 32.09
C ARG A 505 9.77 -47.43 32.76
N ASP A 506 10.02 -48.55 32.09
CA ASP A 506 9.81 -49.91 32.62
C ASP A 506 10.59 -50.22 33.92
N SER A 507 11.58 -49.38 34.27
CA SER A 507 12.39 -49.47 35.49
C SER A 507 11.78 -48.78 36.72
N GLY A 508 10.56 -48.23 36.63
CA GLY A 508 9.88 -47.56 37.75
C GLY A 508 10.42 -46.15 38.08
N ARG A 509 11.38 -45.63 37.31
CA ARG A 509 11.84 -44.23 37.41
C ARG A 509 10.96 -43.31 36.56
N GLU A 510 10.54 -42.20 37.14
CA GLU A 510 9.75 -41.16 36.46
C GLU A 510 10.71 -40.23 35.71
N GLU A 511 10.47 -40.03 34.41
CA GLU A 511 11.23 -39.10 33.57
C GLU A 511 10.30 -38.00 33.07
N ILE A 512 10.79 -36.77 33.02
CA ILE A 512 10.04 -35.61 32.51
C ILE A 512 10.58 -35.27 31.14
N GLU A 513 9.70 -35.13 30.15
CA GLU A 513 10.09 -34.66 28.81
C GLU A 513 9.53 -33.26 28.58
N ILE A 514 10.41 -32.29 28.34
CA ILE A 514 10.04 -30.93 27.94
C ILE A 514 10.17 -30.83 26.42
N ILE A 515 9.11 -30.36 25.76
CA ILE A 515 9.03 -30.26 24.30
C ILE A 515 8.79 -28.81 23.91
N ASP A 516 9.62 -28.31 22.99
CA ASP A 516 9.48 -26.99 22.34
C ASP A 516 9.22 -27.20 20.85
N TYR A 517 8.16 -26.58 20.36
CA TYR A 517 7.68 -26.74 18.99
C TYR A 517 8.39 -25.76 18.06
N LYS A 518 8.82 -26.24 16.90
CA LYS A 518 9.48 -25.42 15.87
C LYS A 518 8.85 -25.66 14.50
N THR A 519 8.51 -24.57 13.82
CA THR A 519 7.96 -24.55 12.44
C THR A 519 9.03 -24.25 11.38
N GLY A 520 10.30 -24.09 11.78
CA GLY A 520 11.42 -23.82 10.89
C GLY A 520 12.31 -25.06 10.61
N LYS A 521 13.45 -24.83 9.96
CA LYS A 521 14.41 -25.88 9.60
C LYS A 521 14.99 -26.58 10.83
N SER A 522 15.16 -27.89 10.73
CA SER A 522 15.77 -28.73 11.77
C SER A 522 17.29 -28.51 11.85
N PRO A 523 17.84 -28.15 13.02
CA PRO A 523 19.27 -28.04 13.27
C PRO A 523 19.89 -29.44 13.49
N THR A 524 21.22 -29.50 13.57
CA THR A 524 21.90 -30.77 13.83
C THR A 524 21.80 -31.17 15.31
N LYS A 525 22.00 -32.46 15.63
CA LYS A 525 21.99 -32.94 17.03
C LYS A 525 22.96 -32.17 17.93
N LYS A 526 24.12 -31.77 17.40
CA LYS A 526 25.12 -31.01 18.14
C LYS A 526 24.62 -29.62 18.53
N ASP A 527 23.90 -28.95 17.62
CA ASP A 527 23.33 -27.63 17.89
C ASP A 527 22.29 -27.71 19.02
N VAL A 528 21.51 -28.79 19.09
CA VAL A 528 20.52 -29.04 20.16
C VAL A 528 21.19 -29.35 21.51
N GLU A 529 22.38 -29.96 21.51
CA GLU A 529 23.14 -30.24 22.73
C GLU A 529 23.72 -28.95 23.36
N GLU A 530 24.09 -27.97 22.54
CA GLU A 530 24.65 -26.68 22.99
C GLU A 530 23.59 -25.56 23.11
N ASP A 531 22.33 -25.84 22.74
CA ASP A 531 21.27 -24.85 22.71
C ASP A 531 20.95 -24.24 24.10
N LEU A 532 21.00 -22.91 24.18
CA LEU A 532 20.77 -22.14 25.40
C LEU A 532 19.28 -22.14 25.82
N GLN A 533 18.34 -22.15 24.88
CA GLN A 533 16.89 -22.14 25.16
C GLN A 533 16.49 -23.40 25.93
N LEU A 534 16.86 -24.58 25.41
CA LEU A 534 16.56 -25.86 26.07
C LEU A 534 17.31 -26.01 27.40
N THR A 535 18.52 -25.44 27.51
CA THR A 535 19.24 -25.48 28.78
C THR A 535 18.57 -24.64 29.86
N LEU A 536 17.97 -23.50 29.49
CA LEU A 536 17.15 -22.70 30.40
C LEU A 536 15.90 -23.46 30.86
N TYR A 537 15.27 -24.27 29.99
CA TYR A 537 14.15 -25.12 30.39
C TYR A 537 14.57 -26.24 31.36
N ALA A 538 15.70 -26.89 31.10
CA ALA A 538 16.27 -27.87 32.02
C ALA A 538 16.62 -27.24 33.38
N LEU A 539 17.15 -26.02 33.38
CA LEU A 539 17.40 -25.26 34.59
C LEU A 539 16.10 -24.93 35.34
N ALA A 540 15.05 -24.49 34.63
CA ALA A 540 13.76 -24.19 35.23
C ALA A 540 13.11 -25.40 35.91
N ALA A 541 13.28 -26.59 35.33
CA ALA A 541 12.81 -27.84 35.91
C ALA A 541 13.61 -28.27 37.16
N THR A 542 14.92 -28.04 37.18
CA THR A 542 15.84 -28.54 38.21
C THR A 542 16.09 -27.56 39.36
N ASP A 543 15.84 -26.26 39.18
CA ASP A 543 16.00 -25.21 40.20
C ASP A 543 14.87 -25.22 41.26
N GLY A 544 13.86 -26.10 41.08
CA GLY A 544 12.73 -26.25 42.01
C GLY A 544 11.59 -25.25 41.79
N THR A 545 11.74 -24.32 40.83
CA THR A 545 10.70 -23.34 40.48
C THR A 545 9.39 -24.02 40.06
N LEU A 546 9.45 -24.99 39.14
CA LEU A 546 8.26 -25.72 38.69
C LEU A 546 7.68 -26.66 39.77
N THR A 547 8.51 -27.14 40.71
CA THR A 547 8.06 -27.89 41.88
C THR A 547 7.29 -26.99 42.86
N TYR A 548 7.80 -25.78 43.12
CA TYR A 548 7.12 -24.79 43.96
C TYR A 548 5.77 -24.35 43.38
N MET A 549 5.66 -24.29 42.05
CA MET A 549 4.39 -24.03 41.34
C MET A 549 3.41 -25.21 41.37
N GLY A 550 3.77 -26.33 42.00
CA GLY A 550 2.89 -27.52 42.15
C GLY A 550 2.83 -28.42 40.92
N ILE A 551 3.66 -28.17 39.90
CA ILE A 551 3.66 -28.94 38.64
C ILE A 551 4.32 -30.29 38.87
N PHE A 552 5.48 -30.31 39.54
CA PHE A 552 6.18 -31.53 39.90
C PHE A 552 6.00 -31.86 41.38
N LYS A 553 5.82 -33.15 41.69
CA LYS A 553 5.75 -33.64 43.08
C LYS A 553 7.09 -33.60 43.80
N LYS A 554 8.18 -33.74 43.04
CA LYS A 554 9.57 -33.70 43.50
C LYS A 554 10.39 -33.00 42.43
N THR A 555 11.40 -32.23 42.83
CA THR A 555 12.33 -31.62 41.88
C THR A 555 13.17 -32.70 41.20
N PRO A 556 13.08 -32.84 39.87
CA PRO A 556 13.83 -33.86 39.13
C PRO A 556 15.32 -33.55 39.12
N GLN A 557 16.15 -34.58 39.03
CA GLN A 557 17.57 -34.40 38.72
C GLN A 557 17.76 -34.06 37.22
N PRO A 558 18.86 -33.40 36.83
CA PRO A 558 19.11 -33.03 35.44
C PRO A 558 19.07 -34.21 34.47
N GLU A 559 19.49 -35.39 34.92
CA GLU A 559 19.50 -36.63 34.13
C GLU A 559 18.10 -37.24 33.96
N GLU A 560 17.11 -36.78 34.73
CA GLU A 560 15.70 -37.19 34.67
C GLU A 560 14.85 -36.23 33.80
N VAL A 561 15.46 -35.15 33.31
CA VAL A 561 14.80 -34.16 32.44
C VAL A 561 15.32 -34.31 31.02
N LYS A 562 14.48 -34.90 30.17
CA LYS A 562 14.70 -34.98 28.74
C LYS A 562 14.17 -33.71 28.07
N ILE A 563 15.00 -33.01 27.31
CA ILE A 563 14.60 -31.81 26.57
C ILE A 563 14.61 -32.11 25.07
N SER A 564 13.55 -31.70 24.38
CA SER A 564 13.31 -32.07 22.98
C SER A 564 12.84 -30.87 22.16
N PHE A 565 13.43 -30.67 20.99
CA PHE A 565 12.78 -29.89 19.94
C PHE A 565 11.94 -30.82 19.06
N TYR A 566 10.74 -30.37 18.74
CA TYR A 566 9.88 -31.04 17.77
C TYR A 566 9.74 -30.16 16.53
N PHE A 567 10.24 -30.65 15.40
CA PHE A 567 10.22 -29.94 14.12
C PHE A 567 9.04 -30.41 13.27
N PHE A 568 8.16 -29.48 12.95
CA PHE A 568 6.97 -29.74 12.16
C PHE A 568 7.25 -29.96 10.66
N ASP A 569 8.34 -29.39 10.12
CA ASP A 569 8.69 -29.49 8.70
C ASP A 569 9.02 -30.95 8.29
N ASN A 570 9.79 -31.65 9.13
CA ASN A 570 10.18 -33.05 8.89
C ASN A 570 9.57 -34.06 9.88
N GLN A 571 8.72 -33.60 10.81
CA GLN A 571 8.09 -34.41 11.86
C GLN A 571 9.11 -35.15 12.75
N GLU A 572 10.27 -34.55 12.95
CA GLU A 572 11.38 -35.14 13.71
C GLU A 572 11.45 -34.55 15.13
N LYS A 573 11.66 -35.45 16.11
CA LYS A 573 11.93 -35.07 17.49
C LYS A 573 13.41 -35.29 17.80
N ILE A 574 14.14 -34.22 18.08
CA ILE A 574 15.55 -34.28 18.49
C ILE A 574 15.63 -34.03 19.98
N SER A 575 16.21 -34.97 20.72
CA SER A 575 16.25 -34.95 22.18
C SER A 575 17.67 -34.91 22.73
N SER A 576 17.85 -34.27 23.87
CA SER A 576 19.10 -34.21 24.63
C SER A 576 18.84 -34.30 26.14
N PHE A 577 19.91 -34.51 26.90
CA PHE A 577 19.96 -34.32 28.36
C PHE A 577 20.99 -33.23 28.67
N ARG A 578 20.96 -32.68 29.89
CA ARG A 578 21.96 -31.71 30.38
C ARG A 578 22.65 -32.25 31.62
N LYS A 579 23.92 -31.91 31.79
CA LYS A 579 24.68 -32.31 32.98
C LYS A 579 24.57 -31.21 34.03
N LYS A 580 24.63 -31.60 35.30
CA LYS A 580 24.61 -30.65 36.43
C LYS A 580 25.75 -29.61 36.37
N GLU A 581 26.87 -29.97 35.76
CA GLU A 581 28.06 -29.15 35.58
C GLU A 581 27.87 -27.98 34.61
N ASP A 582 26.83 -28.02 33.77
CA ASP A 582 26.57 -27.00 32.74
C ASP A 582 25.88 -25.75 33.33
N PHE A 583 25.09 -25.92 34.40
CA PHE A 583 24.27 -24.83 34.96
C PHE A 583 25.07 -23.67 35.58
N PRO A 584 26.15 -23.89 36.37
CA PRO A 584 26.93 -22.78 36.91
C PRO A 584 27.55 -21.90 35.82
N LYS A 585 28.08 -22.52 34.75
CA LYS A 585 28.69 -21.81 33.61
C LYS A 585 27.67 -20.91 32.92
N ILE A 586 26.46 -21.42 32.71
CA ILE A 586 25.38 -20.65 32.06
C ILE A 586 24.87 -19.53 32.97
N LYS A 587 24.75 -19.77 34.28
CA LYS A 587 24.38 -18.69 35.23
C LYS A 587 25.39 -17.53 35.17
N GLU A 588 26.69 -17.82 35.10
CA GLU A 588 27.72 -16.79 34.90
C GLU A 588 27.63 -16.08 33.55
N GLU A 589 27.37 -16.83 32.47
CA GLU A 589 27.22 -16.27 31.12
C GLU A 589 26.02 -15.32 31.03
N LEU A 590 24.89 -15.69 31.63
CA LEU A 590 23.68 -14.86 31.68
C LEU A 590 23.90 -13.56 32.47
N ILE A 591 24.67 -13.60 33.57
CA ILE A 591 25.05 -12.41 34.34
C ILE A 591 25.94 -11.50 33.48
N LYS A 592 26.97 -12.04 32.83
CA LYS A 592 27.84 -11.28 31.92
C LYS A 592 27.04 -10.63 30.79
N LYS A 593 26.09 -11.36 30.20
CA LYS A 593 25.21 -10.83 29.15
C LYS A 593 24.30 -9.72 29.67
N ALA A 594 23.73 -9.84 30.86
CA ALA A 594 22.93 -8.77 31.46
C ALA A 594 23.76 -7.49 31.69
N GLU A 595 25.01 -7.63 32.15
CA GLU A 595 25.94 -6.51 32.31
C GLU A 595 26.34 -5.88 30.96
N GLU A 596 26.59 -6.71 29.95
CA GLU A 596 26.91 -6.28 28.59
C GLU A 596 25.78 -5.42 28.00
N ILE A 597 24.54 -5.90 28.09
CA ILE A 597 23.36 -5.15 27.58
C ILE A 597 23.18 -3.85 28.38
N SER A 598 23.36 -3.87 29.70
CA SER A 598 23.18 -2.69 30.56
C SER A 598 24.19 -1.57 30.26
N ARG A 599 25.43 -1.93 29.87
CA ARG A 599 26.51 -0.99 29.51
C ARG A 599 26.60 -0.70 28.01
N SER A 600 25.80 -1.39 27.19
CA SER A 600 25.85 -1.26 25.73
C SER A 600 25.41 0.13 25.28
N THR A 601 26.10 0.67 24.28
CA THR A 601 25.61 1.85 23.53
C THR A 601 24.56 1.48 22.49
N PHE A 602 24.23 0.19 22.38
CA PHE A 602 23.31 -0.39 21.39
C PHE A 602 23.72 -0.07 19.94
N SER A 603 25.02 -0.17 19.65
CA SER A 603 25.53 0.01 18.29
C SER A 603 24.97 -1.07 17.35
N PRO A 604 24.64 -0.72 16.09
CA PRO A 604 24.13 -1.69 15.13
C PRO A 604 25.20 -2.71 14.72
N THR A 605 24.76 -3.93 14.41
CA THR A 605 25.60 -5.00 13.85
C THR A 605 25.14 -5.30 12.42
N PRO A 606 25.75 -4.67 11.39
CA PRO A 606 25.35 -4.90 10.00
C PRO A 606 25.63 -6.34 9.55
N GLY A 607 24.71 -6.94 8.79
CA GLY A 607 24.85 -8.30 8.26
C GLY A 607 23.71 -8.68 7.32
N LYS A 608 23.67 -9.94 6.86
CA LYS A 608 22.63 -10.44 5.95
C LYS A 608 21.20 -10.35 6.49
N LEU A 609 21.06 -10.30 7.82
CA LEU A 609 19.76 -10.18 8.49
C LEU A 609 19.19 -8.75 8.40
N CYS A 610 19.98 -7.75 8.00
CA CYS A 610 19.53 -6.37 7.85
C CYS A 610 18.44 -6.22 6.77
N ASP A 611 18.51 -7.00 5.69
CA ASP A 611 17.52 -6.99 4.60
C ASP A 611 16.10 -7.32 5.09
N PHE A 612 16.01 -8.15 6.14
CA PHE A 612 14.77 -8.63 6.74
C PHE A 612 14.44 -7.94 8.07
N CYS A 613 15.22 -6.92 8.47
CA CYS A 613 15.02 -6.23 9.74
C CYS A 613 13.82 -5.29 9.69
N GLU A 614 12.91 -5.45 10.65
CA GLU A 614 11.70 -4.64 10.80
C GLU A 614 11.95 -3.16 11.10
N PHE A 615 13.15 -2.82 11.60
CA PHE A 615 13.53 -1.44 11.97
C PHE A 615 14.47 -0.77 10.97
N LYS A 616 14.62 -1.31 9.75
CA LYS A 616 15.57 -0.80 8.74
C LYS A 616 15.43 0.70 8.46
N LEU A 617 14.20 1.23 8.47
CA LEU A 617 13.92 2.65 8.15
C LEU A 617 14.50 3.63 9.18
N ILE A 618 14.63 3.22 10.44
CA ILE A 618 15.16 4.03 11.54
C ILE A 618 16.58 3.58 11.95
N CYS A 619 17.19 2.70 11.17
CA CYS A 619 18.51 2.18 11.46
C CYS A 619 19.58 3.11 10.85
N GLU A 620 20.45 3.66 11.68
CA GLU A 620 21.52 4.58 11.24
C GLU A 620 22.58 3.88 10.35
N ALA A 621 22.69 2.56 10.43
CA ALA A 621 23.61 1.77 9.61
C ALA A 621 23.00 1.27 8.29
N TRP A 622 21.71 1.54 8.06
CA TRP A 622 21.02 1.14 6.83
C TRP A 622 20.94 2.34 5.88
N SER A 623 21.89 2.41 4.93
CA SER A 623 22.01 3.47 3.91
C SER A 623 21.53 3.02 2.54
#